data_AF-A0A932QWE7-F1
#
_entry.id   AF-A0A932QWE7-F1
#
_cell.length_a   1.000
_cell.length_b   1.000
_cell.length_c   1.000
_cell.angle_alpha   90.00
_cell.angle_beta   90.00
_cell.angle_gamma   90.00
#
_symmetry.space_group_name_H-M   'P 1'
#
loop_
_entity.id
_entity.type
_entity.pdbx_description
1 polymer ?
#
loop_
_entity_poly.entity_id
_entity_poly.type
_entity_poly.pdbx_seq_one_letter_code
_entity_poly.pdbx_strand_id
1 'polypeptide(L)'
;MAIRLSGIPIAVSKDRYQGCQVLIKKFNVNLILLDDGFQHRRLHRDLNLLLVDTTEKNFSLLPKGPMREKVSAASRAHVVILTRQESDAVAAYPWTVPTLNTSFSPVALINAQTGVSQSP
;
A
#
# COMPACT_ATOMS: atom_id res chain seq x y z
N MET A 1 0.51 12.00 3.80
CA MET A 1 1.57 11.72 2.81
C MET A 1 2.55 12.89 2.67
N ALA A 2 2.13 14.09 2.23
CA ALA A 2 3.03 15.21 1.94
C ALA A 2 3.94 15.67 3.09
N ILE A 3 3.42 15.76 4.32
CA ILE A 3 4.21 16.15 5.50
C ILE A 3 5.36 15.15 5.79
N ARG A 4 5.17 13.87 5.47
CA ARG A 4 6.18 12.82 5.73
C ARG A 4 7.17 12.62 4.58
N LEU A 5 6.84 13.11 3.38
CA LEU A 5 7.62 12.91 2.15
C LEU A 5 8.12 14.27 1.63
N SER A 6 8.85 15.00 2.46
CA SER A 6 9.39 16.31 2.08
C SER A 6 10.31 16.18 0.86
N GLY A 7 10.16 17.08 -0.11
CA GLY A 7 10.92 17.07 -1.35
C GLY A 7 10.46 16.06 -2.41
N ILE A 8 9.48 15.20 -2.11
CA ILE A 8 8.91 14.27 -3.10
C ILE A 8 7.67 14.91 -3.75
N PRO A 9 7.64 15.06 -5.08
CA PRO A 9 6.47 15.58 -5.79
C PRO A 9 5.25 14.68 -5.59
N ILE A 10 4.12 15.29 -5.22
CA ILE A 10 2.85 14.59 -5.02
C ILE A 10 1.78 15.20 -5.91
N ALA A 11 1.05 14.34 -6.64
CA ALA A 11 -0.11 14.74 -7.41
C ALA A 11 -1.38 14.11 -6.81
N VAL A 12 -2.40 14.93 -6.58
CA VAL A 12 -3.75 14.48 -6.24
C VAL A 12 -4.61 14.63 -7.49
N SER A 13 -5.08 13.53 -8.04
CA SER A 13 -5.91 13.54 -9.25
C SER A 13 -6.87 12.36 -9.26
N LYS A 14 -8.13 12.64 -9.62
CA LYS A 14 -9.14 11.59 -9.88
C LYS A 14 -8.72 10.73 -11.08
N ASP A 15 -8.19 11.38 -12.12
CA ASP A 15 -7.55 10.71 -13.23
C ASP A 15 -6.05 10.52 -12.92
N ARG A 16 -5.70 9.32 -12.47
CA ARG A 16 -4.30 9.01 -12.11
C ARG A 16 -3.36 9.13 -13.31
N TYR A 17 -3.79 8.82 -14.52
CA TYR A 17 -2.97 8.96 -15.72
C TYR A 17 -2.59 10.42 -15.96
N GLN A 18 -3.56 11.34 -15.85
CA GLN A 18 -3.28 12.78 -15.97
C GLN A 18 -2.36 13.28 -14.85
N GLY A 19 -2.57 12.82 -13.61
CA GLY A 19 -1.68 13.13 -12.49
C GLY A 19 -0.23 12.69 -12.76
N CYS A 20 -0.04 11.47 -13.28
CA CYS A 20 1.26 10.95 -13.68
C CYS A 20 1.91 11.81 -14.77
N GLN A 21 1.16 12.19 -15.81
CA GLN A 21 1.64 13.05 -16.89
C GLN A 21 2.14 14.41 -16.38
N VAL A 22 1.45 15.01 -15.40
CA VAL A 22 1.89 16.25 -14.77
C VAL A 22 3.20 16.04 -14.00
N LEU A 23 3.32 14.96 -13.23
CA LEU A 23 4.53 14.66 -12.48
C LEU A 23 5.74 14.47 -13.39
N ILE A 24 5.58 13.69 -14.47
CA ILE A 24 6.63 13.45 -15.47
C ILE A 24 7.07 14.77 -16.11
N LYS A 25 6.13 15.58 -16.59
CA LYS A 25 6.44 16.83 -17.31
C LYS A 25 7.08 17.89 -16.42
N LYS A 26 6.62 18.03 -15.17
CA LYS A 26 7.07 19.13 -14.28
C LYS A 26 8.28 18.78 -13.43
N PHE A 27 8.45 17.50 -13.08
CA PHE A 27 9.46 17.08 -12.11
C PHE A 27 10.43 16.03 -12.66
N ASN A 28 10.27 15.63 -13.93
CA ASN A 28 11.13 14.66 -14.61
C ASN A 28 11.30 13.36 -13.82
N VAL A 29 10.21 12.86 -13.23
CA VAL A 29 10.24 11.63 -12.43
C VAL A 29 10.46 10.40 -13.32
N ASN A 30 11.23 9.44 -12.81
CA ASN A 30 11.47 8.15 -13.47
C ASN A 30 10.72 6.98 -12.80
N LEU A 31 10.09 7.23 -11.65
CA LEU A 31 9.31 6.26 -10.88
C LEU A 31 8.06 6.95 -10.34
N ILE A 32 6.92 6.27 -10.43
CA ILE A 32 5.65 6.73 -9.87
C ILE A 32 5.12 5.67 -8.91
N LEU A 33 4.86 6.10 -7.67
CA LEU A 33 4.17 5.28 -6.67
C LEU A 33 2.69 5.68 -6.61
N LEU A 34 1.81 4.72 -6.86
CA LEU A 34 0.37 4.92 -6.70
C LEU A 34 -0.07 4.49 -5.31
N ASP A 35 -0.33 5.47 -4.44
CA ASP A 35 -0.98 5.20 -3.14
C ASP A 35 -2.40 4.69 -3.38
N ASP A 36 -2.76 3.57 -2.77
CA ASP A 36 -4.04 2.87 -2.95
C ASP A 36 -4.47 2.63 -4.42
N GLY A 37 -3.52 2.19 -5.25
CA GLY A 37 -3.73 2.04 -6.70
C GLY A 37 -4.30 0.70 -7.18
N PHE A 38 -4.53 -0.28 -6.30
CA PHE A 38 -4.77 -1.68 -6.70
C PHE A 38 -6.09 -1.89 -7.48
N GLN A 39 -7.14 -1.14 -7.13
CA GLN A 39 -8.42 -1.13 -7.84
C GLN A 39 -8.39 -0.26 -9.11
N HIS A 40 -7.39 0.61 -9.28
CA HIS A 40 -7.34 1.55 -10.40
C HIS A 40 -6.79 0.91 -11.68
N ARG A 41 -7.55 -0.03 -12.24
CA ARG A 41 -7.13 -0.91 -13.34
C ARG A 41 -6.90 -0.20 -14.69
N ARG A 42 -7.39 1.02 -14.87
CA ARG A 42 -7.26 1.77 -16.12
C ARG A 42 -5.83 2.24 -16.39
N LEU A 43 -5.01 2.40 -15.35
CA LEU A 43 -3.61 2.80 -15.47
C LEU A 43 -2.73 1.56 -15.42
N HIS A 44 -1.93 1.35 -16.47
CA HIS A 44 -0.93 0.28 -16.50
C HIS A 44 0.11 0.48 -15.39
N ARG A 45 0.60 -0.63 -14.86
CA ARG A 45 1.53 -0.70 -13.73
C ARG A 45 2.56 -1.77 -14.05
N ASP A 46 3.82 -1.38 -14.19
CA ASP A 46 4.92 -2.32 -14.41
C ASP A 46 5.12 -3.23 -13.19
N LEU A 47 4.86 -2.70 -11.99
CA LEU A 47 4.84 -3.44 -10.74
C LEU A 47 3.58 -3.14 -9.94
N ASN A 48 2.91 -4.21 -9.50
CA ASN A 48 1.65 -4.16 -8.78
C ASN A 48 1.78 -4.93 -7.46
N LEU A 49 1.74 -4.20 -6.36
CA LEU A 49 1.93 -4.73 -5.01
C LEU A 49 0.59 -4.73 -4.29
N LEU A 50 0.23 -5.85 -3.67
CA LEU A 50 -0.96 -5.97 -2.85
C LEU A 50 -0.57 -6.07 -1.38
N LEU A 51 -1.03 -5.13 -0.56
CA LEU A 51 -0.87 -5.24 0.89
C LEU A 51 -2.03 -6.03 1.47
N VAL A 52 -1.72 -7.02 2.31
CA VAL A 52 -2.71 -7.80 3.05
C VAL A 52 -2.46 -7.65 4.54
N ASP A 53 -3.50 -7.26 5.27
CA ASP A 53 -3.48 -7.27 6.72
C ASP A 53 -3.72 -8.69 7.22
N THR A 54 -2.74 -9.26 7.93
CA THR A 54 -2.83 -10.65 8.43
C THR A 54 -3.76 -10.79 9.65
N THR A 55 -4.11 -9.67 10.29
CA THR A 55 -5.04 -9.64 11.42
C THR A 55 -6.51 -9.69 10.97
N GLU A 56 -6.80 -9.31 9.72
CA GLU A 56 -8.15 -9.37 9.17
C GLU A 56 -8.57 -10.81 8.86
N LYS A 57 -9.71 -11.24 9.42
CA LYS A 57 -10.25 -12.60 9.28
C LYS A 57 -11.56 -12.64 8.48
N ASN A 58 -12.19 -11.48 8.23
CA ASN A 58 -13.42 -11.35 7.47
C ASN A 58 -13.12 -11.04 5.99
N PHE A 59 -13.18 -12.07 5.16
CA PHE A 59 -13.01 -11.94 3.70
C PHE A 59 -14.32 -11.65 2.95
N SER A 60 -15.40 -11.30 3.65
CA SER A 60 -16.65 -10.90 3.00
C SER A 60 -16.50 -9.56 2.29
N LEU A 61 -17.14 -9.43 1.12
CA LEU A 61 -17.21 -8.16 0.40
C LEU A 61 -18.04 -7.13 1.15
N LEU A 62 -17.78 -5.85 0.86
CA LEU A 62 -18.66 -4.76 1.26
C LEU A 62 -20.10 -5.01 0.75
N PRO A 63 -21.13 -4.67 1.56
CA PRO A 63 -21.05 -4.07 2.89
C PRO A 63 -20.89 -5.09 4.04
N LYS A 64 -20.95 -6.41 3.77
CA LYS A 64 -20.91 -7.47 4.80
C LYS A 64 -19.55 -7.60 5.49
N GLY A 65 -18.48 -7.24 4.80
CA GLY A 65 -17.13 -7.20 5.34
C GLY A 65 -16.27 -6.11 4.70
N PRO A 66 -15.01 -6.00 5.10
CA PRO A 66 -14.13 -4.90 4.71
C PRO A 66 -13.55 -5.04 3.30
N MET A 67 -13.72 -6.20 2.64
CA MET A 67 -13.08 -6.45 1.35
C MET A 67 -13.71 -5.62 0.23
N ARG A 68 -12.88 -4.82 -0.46
CA ARG A 68 -13.27 -4.06 -1.66
C ARG A 68 -13.37 -4.94 -2.91
N GLU A 69 -12.67 -6.07 -2.93
CA GLU A 69 -12.63 -7.04 -4.02
C GLU A 69 -12.55 -8.46 -3.47
N LYS A 70 -12.91 -9.46 -4.28
CA LYS A 70 -12.76 -10.88 -3.91
C LYS A 70 -11.29 -11.22 -3.73
N VAL A 71 -10.98 -12.21 -2.90
CA VAL A 71 -9.62 -12.74 -2.69
C VAL A 71 -8.93 -13.12 -4.01
N SER A 72 -9.68 -13.59 -5.00
CA SER A 72 -9.17 -13.90 -6.35
C SER A 72 -8.53 -12.70 -7.07
N ALA A 73 -8.82 -11.46 -6.64
CA ALA A 73 -8.17 -10.25 -7.14
C ALA A 73 -6.64 -10.23 -6.88
N ALA A 74 -6.17 -10.99 -5.88
CA ALA A 74 -4.75 -11.16 -5.58
C ALA A 74 -3.95 -11.67 -6.79
N SER A 75 -4.57 -12.43 -7.71
CA SER A 75 -3.94 -12.89 -8.95
C SER A 75 -3.37 -11.78 -9.84
N ARG A 76 -3.81 -10.52 -9.67
CA ARG A 76 -3.28 -9.36 -10.40
C ARG A 76 -2.04 -8.73 -9.75
N ALA A 77 -1.68 -9.19 -8.56
CA ALA A 77 -0.48 -8.73 -7.87
C ALA A 77 0.73 -9.47 -8.44
N HIS A 78 1.84 -8.77 -8.55
CA HIS A 78 3.14 -9.38 -8.79
C HIS A 78 3.74 -9.90 -7.48
N VAL A 79 3.46 -9.19 -6.37
CA VAL A 79 3.88 -9.56 -5.02
C VAL A 79 2.78 -9.19 -4.03
N VAL A 80 2.51 -10.09 -3.09
CA VAL A 80 1.69 -9.81 -1.91
C VAL A 80 2.60 -9.47 -0.74
N ILE A 81 2.32 -8.38 -0.05
CA ILE A 81 3.06 -7.92 1.13
C ILE A 81 2.17 -8.12 2.34
N LEU A 82 2.58 -9.01 3.24
CA LEU A 82 1.87 -9.26 4.49
C LEU A 82 2.23 -8.18 5.51
N THR A 83 1.23 -7.57 6.08
CA THR A 83 1.35 -6.53 7.10
C THR A 83 0.80 -7.01 8.44
N ARG A 84 1.28 -6.38 9.52
CA ARG A 84 0.88 -6.68 10.92
C ARG A 84 1.03 -8.16 11.30
N GLN A 85 2.07 -8.79 10.78
CA GLN A 85 2.37 -10.19 11.07
C GLN A 85 2.95 -10.30 12.48
N GLU A 86 2.27 -11.04 13.36
CA GLU A 86 2.70 -11.27 14.74
C GLU A 86 3.55 -12.53 14.91
N SER A 87 3.56 -13.42 13.92
CA SER A 87 4.31 -14.69 13.97
C SER A 87 4.97 -15.02 12.63
N ASP A 88 6.18 -15.59 12.67
CA ASP A 88 6.91 -16.08 11.49
C ASP A 88 6.27 -17.31 10.83
N ALA A 89 5.16 -17.83 11.40
CA ALA A 89 4.43 -18.94 10.82
C ALA A 89 3.94 -18.59 9.40
N VAL A 90 4.38 -19.38 8.43
CA VAL A 90 3.92 -19.28 7.05
C VAL A 90 2.48 -19.79 6.98
N ALA A 91 1.53 -18.88 6.92
CA ALA A 91 0.14 -19.27 6.71
C ALA A 91 -0.06 -19.73 5.25
N ALA A 92 -0.88 -20.77 5.05
CA ALA A 92 -1.31 -21.16 3.72
C ALA A 92 -2.31 -20.11 3.21
N TYR A 93 -1.88 -19.31 2.24
CA TYR A 93 -2.72 -18.28 1.64
C TYR A 93 -3.46 -18.80 0.39
N PRO A 94 -4.66 -18.29 0.10
CA PRO A 94 -5.49 -18.71 -1.04
C PRO A 94 -5.00 -18.17 -2.41
N TRP A 95 -3.79 -17.62 -2.49
CA TRP A 95 -3.17 -17.13 -3.72
C TRP A 95 -1.82 -17.81 -3.95
N THR A 96 -1.42 -17.88 -5.21
CA THR A 96 -0.12 -18.44 -5.63
C THR A 96 0.94 -17.37 -5.89
N VAL A 97 0.61 -16.10 -5.64
CA VAL A 97 1.50 -14.95 -5.89
C VAL A 97 2.65 -14.95 -4.86
N PRO A 98 3.90 -14.63 -5.26
CA PRO A 98 5.01 -14.45 -4.34
C PRO A 98 4.64 -13.53 -3.18
N THR A 99 4.98 -13.96 -1.97
CA THR A 99 4.57 -13.28 -0.73
C THR A 99 5.80 -12.84 0.05
N LEU A 100 5.80 -11.58 0.50
CA LEU A 100 6.82 -11.00 1.36
C LEU A 100 6.25 -10.71 2.75
N ASN A 101 6.97 -11.14 3.78
CA ASN A 101 6.64 -10.84 5.17
C ASN A 101 7.20 -9.47 5.55
N THR A 102 6.46 -8.71 6.37
CA THR A 102 6.96 -7.45 6.94
C THR A 102 6.83 -7.45 8.45
N SER A 103 7.86 -6.93 9.12
CA SER A 103 7.83 -6.61 10.53
C SER A 103 7.79 -5.09 10.72
N PHE A 104 7.17 -4.66 11.81
CA PHE A 104 7.20 -3.27 12.24
C PHE A 104 7.79 -3.20 13.64
N SER A 105 8.88 -2.45 13.78
CA SER A 105 9.43 -2.07 15.08
C SER A 105 9.14 -0.59 15.33
N PRO A 106 8.56 -0.22 16.48
CA PRO A 106 8.50 1.18 16.89
C PRO A 106 9.91 1.78 16.84
N VAL A 107 10.05 2.95 16.21
CA VAL A 107 11.34 3.65 16.09
C VAL A 107 11.43 4.88 16.99
N ALA A 108 10.29 5.42 17.40
CA ALA A 108 10.17 6.59 18.26
C ALA A 108 8.75 6.72 18.81
N LEU A 109 8.62 7.31 20.00
CA LEU A 109 7.38 7.85 20.53
C LEU A 109 7.35 9.34 20.24
N ILE A 110 6.31 9.81 19.56
CA ILE A 110 6.13 11.23 19.23
C ILE A 110 4.96 11.77 20.04
N ASN A 111 5.19 12.79 20.86
CA ASN A 111 4.13 13.49 21.56
C ASN A 111 3.22 14.18 20.54
N ALA A 112 1.94 13.82 20.52
CA ALA A 112 0.99 14.30 19.51
C ALA A 112 0.70 15.81 19.59
N GLN A 113 0.89 16.44 20.75
CA GLN A 113 0.66 17.87 20.95
C GLN A 113 1.92 18.69 20.64
N THR A 114 3.09 18.22 21.08
CA THR A 114 4.34 19.00 21.00
C THR A 114 5.23 18.60 19.83
N GLY A 115 5.00 17.44 19.20
CA GLY A 115 5.85 16.89 18.14
C GLY A 115 7.21 16.37 18.63
N VAL A 116 7.46 16.40 19.95
CA VAL A 116 8.74 15.96 20.54
C VAL A 116 8.86 14.44 20.44
N SER A 117 10.01 14.00 19.94
CA SER A 117 10.36 12.59 19.76
C SER A 117 11.19 12.08 20.94
N GLN A 118 10.86 10.89 21.45
CA GLN A 118 11.64 10.15 22.44
C GLN A 118 11.81 8.69 22.00
N SER A 119 12.79 7.98 22.57
CA SER A 119 12.99 6.55 22.29
C SER A 119 11.73 5.74 22.65
N PRO A 120 11.42 4.69 21.87
CA PRO A 120 10.22 3.87 22.07
C PRO A 120 10.24 3.04 23.36
#